data_AF-A0A9Q1BCB1-F1
#
_entry.id   AF-A0A9Q1BCB1-F1
#
_cell.length_a   1.000
_cell.length_b   1.000
_cell.length_c   1.000
_cell.angle_alpha   90.00
_cell.angle_beta   90.00
_cell.angle_gamma   90.00
#
_symmetry.space_group_name_H-M   'P 1'
#
loop_
_entity.id
_entity.type
_entity.pdbx_description
1 polymer ?
#
loop_
_entity_poly.entity_id
_entity_poly.type
_entity_poly.pdbx_seq_one_letter_code
_entity_poly.pdbx_strand_id
1 'polypeptide(L)'
;MDAESEDSLDSWLDARFDYEDRENVPEDFPTLTSVWTQDSSISVIPLPEVKTPPKVRQKYRQDPRHNSGRKPFRQIFPNLIPTVNEFIGDNGFSAHERRRSTTGRSCGTSLDQLRRHVISTAKCPNDVSTVTLRRLMEPPSKLRNSRKQYKGLVKAKVASKRNDVRKKNEDGHYYAARMRYRLEFGRKFEDETIVISADCMNKVNIGGLAVSRYHQIRRIFPNDDRPNVPDHDFPIGKGYKITPSGYMILKSKPGFQKTTQDNLGRTVYQFPRTGPSFLFNRVARFRSVSVQSHVNDLDKILSSREGVGKTMVILSVDGGPDWNPKSWTVQLYLQRLFKRWDLDLLCLSTYGPGLSALNMIEHLWSPLSDKLSAVSLPAVLHGEEIPPSQQTGLTEEEKEEKEVIVFDTAMDRCAEYWEGATFDGYQVEVASEYCKGQDFPWADYDKVHAALQNPTKASMKNHPEILSELKFIAAHCDRRLGEFTLMKCMEQLCTFCHEHLVRNTNAMEEILGRGMPTPTVNSLLQTPSRHFYTFREAMERPFQPADEDMELYKTLNLGRCSQCRYVFTSKKDKRQHVSILHG
;
A
#
# COMPACT_ATOMS: atom_id res chain seq x y z
N MET A 1 -21.27 -31.99 -6.08
CA MET A 1 -20.56 -32.02 -7.39
C MET A 1 -21.06 -30.84 -8.21
N ASP A 2 -20.97 -29.62 -7.73
CA ASP A 2 -19.81 -28.78 -7.36
C ASP A 2 -19.11 -28.23 -8.60
N ALA A 3 -19.67 -27.12 -9.08
CA ALA A 3 -18.95 -26.07 -9.79
C ALA A 3 -19.17 -24.79 -8.97
N GLU A 4 -18.31 -24.60 -7.97
CA GLU A 4 -18.24 -23.34 -7.22
C GLU A 4 -17.73 -22.24 -8.17
N SER A 5 -18.52 -21.19 -8.31
CA SER A 5 -18.20 -20.00 -9.08
C SER A 5 -17.06 -19.23 -8.43
N GLU A 6 -15.96 -19.07 -9.18
CA GLU A 6 -14.82 -18.20 -8.88
C GLU A 6 -15.24 -16.71 -8.86
N ASP A 7 -15.87 -16.25 -7.79
CA ASP A 7 -15.92 -14.81 -7.47
C ASP A 7 -14.69 -14.44 -6.62
N SER A 8 -13.60 -14.17 -7.33
CA SER A 8 -12.34 -13.72 -6.73
C SER A 8 -12.47 -12.31 -6.14
N LEU A 9 -11.69 -12.04 -5.09
CA LEU A 9 -11.45 -10.72 -4.49
C LEU A 9 -11.17 -9.58 -5.49
N ASP A 10 -10.86 -9.90 -6.76
CA ASP A 10 -10.57 -8.95 -7.82
C ASP A 10 -11.83 -8.27 -8.40
N SER A 11 -13.04 -8.88 -8.36
CA SER A 11 -14.24 -8.23 -8.92
C SER A 11 -14.70 -7.01 -8.10
N TRP A 12 -14.29 -6.92 -6.83
CA TRP A 12 -14.54 -5.78 -5.96
C TRP A 12 -13.42 -4.71 -5.99
N LEU A 13 -12.25 -5.05 -6.56
CA LEU A 13 -11.06 -4.17 -6.61
C LEU A 13 -10.73 -3.64 -8.01
N ASP A 14 -11.23 -4.25 -9.10
CA ASP A 14 -10.85 -3.87 -10.47
C ASP A 14 -11.79 -2.80 -11.11
N ALA A 15 -12.44 -2.00 -10.28
CA ALA A 15 -12.97 -0.70 -10.71
C ALA A 15 -11.80 0.28 -10.91
N ARG A 16 -11.03 0.06 -11.99
CA ARG A 16 -10.24 1.10 -12.64
C ARG A 16 -11.20 2.13 -13.20
N PHE A 17 -11.58 3.09 -12.38
CA PHE A 17 -12.19 4.32 -12.87
C PHE A 17 -11.04 5.22 -13.33
N ASP A 18 -10.67 5.07 -14.60
CA ASP A 18 -9.95 6.09 -15.35
C ASP A 18 -10.79 7.38 -15.31
N TYR A 19 -10.44 8.31 -14.44
CA TYR A 19 -10.78 9.72 -14.60
C TYR A 19 -9.56 10.40 -15.20
N GLU A 20 -9.41 10.29 -16.52
CA GLU A 20 -8.73 11.32 -17.29
C GLU A 20 -9.76 12.42 -17.58
N ASP A 21 -9.40 13.64 -17.22
CA ASP A 21 -10.11 14.87 -17.55
C ASP A 21 -10.55 14.88 -19.03
N ARG A 22 -11.85 14.96 -19.24
CA ARG A 22 -12.41 15.40 -20.52
C ARG A 22 -13.21 16.67 -20.29
N GLU A 23 -12.52 17.80 -20.42
CA GLU A 23 -13.16 19.08 -20.68
C GLU A 23 -13.83 19.06 -22.08
N ASN A 24 -15.08 19.54 -22.10
CA ASN A 24 -15.80 20.22 -23.19
C ASN A 24 -15.77 19.67 -24.63
N VAL A 25 -16.88 19.09 -25.10
CA VAL A 25 -17.54 19.43 -26.40
C VAL A 25 -19.07 19.16 -26.28
N PRO A 26 -19.97 20.01 -26.83
CA PRO A 26 -21.42 19.97 -26.56
C PRO A 26 -22.24 19.01 -27.46
N GLU A 27 -23.45 18.72 -26.93
CA GLU A 27 -24.73 18.24 -27.49
C GLU A 27 -24.84 17.95 -29.00
N ASP A 28 -25.36 16.74 -29.36
CA ASP A 28 -26.57 16.58 -30.20
C ASP A 28 -26.92 15.11 -30.60
N PHE A 29 -28.17 14.69 -30.25
CA PHE A 29 -29.10 13.72 -30.91
C PHE A 29 -28.80 12.19 -31.00
N PRO A 30 -29.82 11.31 -31.24
CA PRO A 30 -30.90 10.91 -30.33
C PRO A 30 -31.03 9.37 -30.15
N THR A 31 -31.83 8.98 -29.15
CA THR A 31 -32.27 7.62 -28.79
C THR A 31 -33.00 6.85 -29.90
N LEU A 32 -32.77 5.53 -29.99
CA LEU A 32 -33.68 4.58 -30.63
C LEU A 32 -33.90 3.35 -29.74
N THR A 33 -35.08 3.32 -29.12
CA THR A 33 -35.77 2.14 -28.63
C THR A 33 -36.30 1.29 -29.80
N SER A 34 -36.29 -0.04 -29.63
CA SER A 34 -37.46 -0.94 -29.74
C SER A 34 -37.25 -2.27 -30.51
N VAL A 35 -37.98 -3.29 -30.01
CA VAL A 35 -38.45 -4.57 -30.62
C VAL A 35 -37.39 -5.67 -30.84
N TRP A 36 -37.47 -6.92 -30.32
CA TRP A 36 -38.61 -7.87 -30.23
C TRP A 36 -38.51 -8.89 -29.08
N THR A 37 -39.69 -9.34 -28.66
CA THR A 37 -40.11 -10.35 -27.67
C THR A 37 -40.11 -11.80 -28.19
N GLN A 38 -40.02 -12.79 -27.28
CA GLN A 38 -40.68 -14.15 -27.20
C GLN A 38 -40.65 -15.07 -28.46
N ASP A 39 -40.62 -16.41 -28.45
CA ASP A 39 -40.93 -17.44 -27.46
C ASP A 39 -40.43 -18.83 -27.93
N SER A 40 -40.29 -19.74 -26.97
CA SER A 40 -40.52 -21.21 -26.93
C SER A 40 -40.19 -22.23 -28.06
N SER A 41 -39.65 -23.35 -27.57
CA SER A 41 -40.04 -24.77 -27.82
C SER A 41 -39.07 -25.70 -28.56
N ILE A 42 -38.98 -26.90 -27.98
CA ILE A 42 -38.01 -27.98 -28.16
C ILE A 42 -38.56 -29.01 -29.15
N SER A 43 -37.69 -29.60 -29.97
CA SER A 43 -37.89 -30.95 -30.53
C SER A 43 -36.58 -31.73 -30.59
N VAL A 44 -36.57 -32.88 -29.92
CA VAL A 44 -35.47 -33.87 -29.87
C VAL A 44 -35.57 -34.82 -31.07
N ILE A 45 -34.52 -34.92 -31.89
CA ILE A 45 -34.32 -36.00 -32.88
C ILE A 45 -32.80 -36.28 -33.02
N PRO A 46 -32.34 -37.46 -33.47
CA PRO A 46 -31.46 -38.40 -32.77
C PRO A 46 -29.98 -38.26 -33.17
N LEU A 47 -29.08 -38.82 -32.36
CA LEU A 47 -27.65 -38.89 -32.64
C LEU A 47 -27.34 -39.83 -33.83
N PRO A 48 -26.67 -39.35 -34.90
CA PRO A 48 -26.03 -40.22 -35.88
C PRO A 48 -24.51 -40.28 -35.65
N GLU A 49 -24.03 -41.51 -35.74
CA GLU A 49 -22.67 -42.02 -35.89
C GLU A 49 -21.51 -41.03 -36.15
N VAL A 50 -20.46 -41.21 -35.36
CA VAL A 50 -19.11 -40.65 -35.55
C VAL A 50 -18.56 -41.08 -36.90
N LYS A 51 -18.65 -40.20 -37.90
CA LYS A 51 -17.86 -40.28 -39.14
C LYS A 51 -16.64 -39.36 -39.01
N THR A 52 -15.46 -39.94 -39.22
CA THR A 52 -14.18 -39.25 -39.31
C THR A 52 -14.26 -38.06 -40.26
N PRO A 53 -13.71 -36.88 -39.90
CA PRO A 53 -13.88 -35.69 -40.70
C PRO A 53 -13.15 -35.85 -42.04
N PRO A 54 -13.81 -35.53 -43.18
CA PRO A 54 -13.15 -35.47 -44.47
C PRO A 54 -12.14 -34.31 -44.47
N LYS A 55 -11.01 -34.53 -45.14
CA LYS A 55 -9.98 -33.50 -45.39
C LYS A 55 -10.60 -32.34 -46.16
N VAL A 56 -11.04 -31.30 -45.45
CA VAL A 56 -11.50 -30.05 -46.07
C VAL A 56 -10.29 -29.36 -46.67
N ARG A 57 -10.14 -29.46 -48.00
CA ARG A 57 -9.37 -28.51 -48.80
C ARG A 57 -9.93 -27.12 -48.50
N GLN A 58 -9.20 -26.31 -47.75
CA GLN A 58 -9.46 -24.87 -47.66
C GLN A 58 -9.30 -24.28 -49.07
N LYS A 59 -10.41 -24.13 -49.79
CA LYS A 59 -10.51 -23.13 -50.85
C LYS A 59 -10.33 -21.78 -50.17
N TYR A 60 -9.16 -21.18 -50.31
CA TYR A 60 -8.96 -19.77 -50.04
C TYR A 60 -10.01 -19.01 -50.87
N ARG A 61 -11.04 -18.46 -50.20
CA ARG A 61 -11.80 -17.34 -50.77
C ARG A 61 -10.79 -16.22 -50.94
N GLN A 62 -10.38 -15.98 -52.18
CA GLN A 62 -9.71 -14.73 -52.53
C GLN A 62 -10.75 -13.62 -52.33
N ASP A 63 -10.59 -12.85 -51.26
CA ASP A 63 -11.35 -11.62 -51.03
C ASP A 63 -10.91 -10.59 -52.11
N PRO A 64 -11.80 -10.12 -53.01
CA PRO A 64 -11.42 -9.23 -54.10
C PRO A 64 -11.09 -7.79 -53.68
N ARG A 65 -10.97 -7.49 -52.39
CA ARG A 65 -10.68 -6.14 -51.87
C ARG A 65 -9.21 -5.88 -51.56
N HIS A 66 -8.30 -6.65 -52.14
CA HIS A 66 -6.87 -6.55 -51.84
C HIS A 66 -6.08 -5.53 -52.68
N ASN A 67 -6.65 -4.36 -53.04
CA ASN A 67 -5.86 -3.33 -53.76
C ASN A 67 -6.24 -1.86 -53.53
N SER A 68 -7.09 -1.51 -52.56
CA SER A 68 -7.47 -0.09 -52.30
C SER A 68 -7.29 0.39 -50.85
N GLY A 69 -6.49 -0.32 -50.03
CA GLY A 69 -6.14 0.10 -48.67
C GLY A 69 -4.67 0.53 -48.55
N ARG A 70 -4.38 1.48 -47.64
CA ARG A 70 -2.99 1.86 -47.28
C ARG A 70 -2.19 0.59 -46.99
N LYS A 71 -1.13 0.35 -47.75
CA LYS A 71 -0.28 -0.85 -47.60
C LYS A 71 0.12 -1.00 -46.12
N PRO A 72 -0.07 -2.18 -45.50
CA PRO A 72 0.35 -2.43 -44.14
C PRO A 72 1.81 -2.05 -43.94
N PHE A 73 2.14 -1.38 -42.83
CA PHE A 73 3.48 -0.83 -42.55
C PHE A 73 4.63 -1.82 -42.81
N ARG A 74 4.42 -3.11 -42.52
CA ARG A 74 5.36 -4.22 -42.78
C ARG A 74 5.63 -4.55 -44.25
N GLN A 75 4.68 -4.27 -45.16
CA GLN A 75 4.84 -4.48 -46.59
C GLN A 75 5.60 -3.32 -47.26
N ILE A 76 5.62 -2.17 -46.58
CA ILE A 76 6.42 -1.00 -46.97
C ILE A 76 7.86 -1.19 -46.49
N PHE A 77 8.07 -1.82 -45.33
CA PHE A 77 9.38 -2.11 -44.73
C PHE A 77 9.59 -3.61 -44.50
N PRO A 78 10.02 -4.38 -45.52
CA PRO A 78 10.14 -5.83 -45.44
C PRO A 78 11.15 -6.31 -44.39
N ASN A 79 12.16 -5.49 -44.08
CA ASN A 79 13.20 -5.80 -43.09
C ASN A 79 12.75 -5.58 -41.63
N LEU A 80 11.58 -4.97 -41.41
CA LEU A 80 11.09 -4.61 -40.08
C LEU A 80 10.97 -5.81 -39.12
N ILE A 81 10.30 -6.88 -39.56
CA ILE A 81 10.04 -8.05 -38.70
C ILE A 81 11.32 -8.86 -38.43
N PRO A 82 12.19 -9.13 -39.44
CA PRO A 82 13.50 -9.73 -39.20
C PRO A 82 14.35 -8.93 -38.21
N THR A 83 14.50 -7.61 -38.41
CA THR A 83 15.27 -6.73 -37.50
C THR A 83 14.70 -6.71 -36.08
N VAL A 84 13.37 -6.72 -35.93
CA VAL A 84 12.74 -6.78 -34.60
C VAL A 84 12.99 -8.13 -33.91
N ASN A 85 12.90 -9.25 -34.63
CA ASN A 85 13.12 -10.58 -34.07
C ASN A 85 14.60 -10.83 -33.72
N GLU A 86 15.52 -10.39 -34.59
CA GLU A 86 16.97 -10.48 -34.37
C GLU A 86 17.37 -9.63 -33.16
N PHE A 87 16.94 -8.37 -33.10
CA PHE A 87 17.26 -7.49 -31.98
C PHE A 87 16.66 -7.98 -30.64
N ILE A 88 15.47 -8.58 -30.63
CA ILE A 88 14.89 -9.17 -29.42
C ILE A 88 15.57 -10.49 -29.04
N GLY A 89 15.94 -11.31 -30.04
CA GLY A 89 16.63 -12.58 -29.84
C GLY A 89 18.04 -12.41 -29.29
N ASP A 90 18.81 -11.46 -29.83
CA ASP A 90 20.20 -11.16 -29.44
C ASP A 90 20.33 -10.55 -28.04
N ASN A 91 19.22 -10.01 -27.53
CA ASN A 91 19.09 -9.44 -26.19
C ASN A 91 18.23 -10.32 -25.26
N GLY A 92 17.97 -11.58 -25.65
CA GLY A 92 17.21 -12.57 -24.88
C GLY A 92 18.06 -13.35 -23.87
N PHE A 93 17.39 -13.93 -22.86
CA PHE A 93 18.03 -14.66 -21.74
C PHE A 93 18.91 -15.84 -22.20
N SER A 94 18.44 -16.66 -23.14
CA SER A 94 19.17 -17.83 -23.65
C SER A 94 20.35 -17.49 -24.57
N ALA A 95 20.37 -16.30 -25.17
CA ALA A 95 21.52 -15.80 -25.95
C ALA A 95 22.61 -15.24 -25.02
N HIS A 96 22.21 -14.69 -23.87
CA HIS A 96 23.11 -14.23 -22.81
C HIS A 96 23.81 -15.40 -22.08
N GLU A 97 23.14 -16.54 -21.90
CA GLU A 97 23.71 -17.74 -21.27
C GLU A 97 24.90 -18.35 -22.03
N ARG A 98 24.98 -18.15 -23.36
CA ARG A 98 26.10 -18.64 -24.20
C ARG A 98 27.34 -17.75 -24.16
N ARG A 99 27.27 -16.54 -23.61
CA ARG A 99 28.38 -15.54 -23.54
C ARG A 99 29.14 -15.59 -22.20
N ARG A 100 29.04 -16.68 -21.45
CA ARG A 100 29.66 -16.84 -20.11
C ARG A 100 31.17 -17.10 -20.21
N SER A 101 31.95 -16.03 -20.29
CA SER A 101 33.33 -16.05 -19.74
C SER A 101 33.84 -14.69 -19.26
N THR A 102 33.21 -13.57 -19.56
CA THR A 102 33.61 -12.26 -18.99
C THR A 102 32.55 -11.18 -19.26
N THR A 103 32.20 -10.40 -18.23
CA THR A 103 31.34 -9.18 -18.23
C THR A 103 29.83 -9.34 -18.51
N GLY A 104 29.02 -9.01 -17.50
CA GLY A 104 27.56 -9.02 -17.54
C GLY A 104 26.95 -7.81 -18.27
N ARG A 105 25.95 -8.06 -19.11
CA ARG A 105 25.07 -7.03 -19.69
C ARG A 105 23.61 -7.49 -19.64
N SER A 106 22.74 -6.60 -19.18
CA SER A 106 21.26 -6.63 -19.19
C SER A 106 20.55 -7.76 -19.95
N CYS A 107 19.59 -8.42 -19.30
CA CYS A 107 18.58 -9.24 -19.99
C CYS A 107 17.43 -8.34 -20.49
N GLY A 108 17.23 -8.24 -21.80
CA GLY A 108 16.07 -7.61 -22.44
C GLY A 108 16.29 -6.21 -23.05
N THR A 109 15.27 -5.73 -23.77
CA THR A 109 15.25 -4.51 -24.59
C THR A 109 13.96 -3.71 -24.35
N SER A 110 14.05 -2.37 -24.25
CA SER A 110 12.88 -1.46 -24.18
C SER A 110 12.25 -1.19 -25.55
N LEU A 111 10.98 -0.77 -25.57
CA LEU A 111 10.27 -0.41 -26.82
C LEU A 111 10.92 0.75 -27.56
N ASP A 112 11.53 1.69 -26.85
CA ASP A 112 12.24 2.84 -27.44
C ASP A 112 13.59 2.44 -28.04
N GLN A 113 14.31 1.50 -27.41
CA GLN A 113 15.53 0.92 -27.98
C GLN A 113 15.21 0.12 -29.25
N LEU A 114 14.15 -0.68 -29.20
CA LEU A 114 13.66 -1.39 -30.38
C LEU A 114 13.28 -0.42 -31.49
N ARG A 115 12.57 0.68 -31.16
CA ARG A 115 12.19 1.72 -32.11
C ARG A 115 13.40 2.34 -32.78
N ARG A 116 14.41 2.76 -32.01
CA ARG A 116 15.63 3.36 -32.55
C ARG A 116 16.41 2.40 -33.43
N HIS A 117 16.54 1.13 -33.01
CA HIS A 117 17.23 0.11 -33.81
C HIS A 117 16.48 -0.21 -35.10
N VAL A 118 15.14 -0.25 -35.06
CA VAL A 118 14.32 -0.42 -36.26
C VAL A 118 14.47 0.76 -37.21
N ILE A 119 14.47 2.00 -36.70
CA ILE A 119 14.66 3.20 -37.53
C ILE A 119 16.06 3.18 -38.17
N SER A 120 17.11 2.84 -37.41
CA SER A 120 18.49 2.81 -37.92
C SER A 120 18.75 1.68 -38.92
N THR A 121 18.18 0.50 -38.68
CA THR A 121 18.59 -0.75 -39.35
C THR A 121 17.58 -1.19 -40.42
N ALA A 122 16.29 -0.98 -40.19
CA ALA A 122 15.23 -1.40 -41.12
C ALA A 122 14.79 -0.28 -42.09
N LYS A 123 15.50 0.86 -42.13
CA LYS A 123 15.22 2.05 -42.95
C LYS A 123 13.75 2.51 -42.86
N CYS A 124 13.19 2.44 -41.66
CA CYS A 124 11.81 2.85 -41.38
C CYS A 124 11.74 4.37 -41.14
N PRO A 125 10.59 5.02 -41.47
CA PRO A 125 10.32 6.41 -41.16
C PRO A 125 10.57 6.77 -39.70
N ASN A 126 11.06 7.99 -39.45
CA ASN A 126 11.37 8.47 -38.10
C ASN A 126 10.12 8.57 -37.19
N ASP A 127 8.91 8.53 -37.75
CA ASP A 127 7.62 8.67 -37.06
C ASP A 127 7.00 7.34 -36.58
N VAL A 128 7.69 6.20 -36.71
CA VAL A 128 7.17 4.90 -36.22
C VAL A 128 6.88 4.94 -34.73
N SER A 129 5.60 4.95 -34.33
CA SER A 129 5.26 4.97 -32.91
C SER A 129 5.66 3.68 -32.17
N THR A 130 5.98 3.81 -30.88
CA THR A 130 6.25 2.69 -29.97
C THR A 130 5.02 1.78 -29.83
N VAL A 131 3.81 2.35 -29.95
CA VAL A 131 2.54 1.63 -29.99
C VAL A 131 2.44 0.72 -31.22
N THR A 132 2.91 1.19 -32.38
CA THR A 132 2.95 0.40 -33.61
C THR A 132 3.84 -0.83 -33.44
N LEU A 133 5.03 -0.66 -32.84
CA LEU A 133 5.96 -1.77 -32.58
C LEU A 133 5.44 -2.72 -31.51
N ARG A 134 4.83 -2.18 -30.44
CA ARG A 134 4.17 -2.97 -29.39
C ARG A 134 3.04 -3.83 -29.94
N ARG A 135 2.28 -3.35 -30.94
CA ARG A 135 1.21 -4.09 -31.61
C ARG A 135 1.72 -5.17 -32.57
N LEU A 136 3.02 -5.22 -32.91
CA LEU A 136 3.61 -6.32 -33.67
C LEU A 136 3.88 -7.57 -32.80
N MET A 137 4.04 -7.34 -31.49
CA MET A 137 4.31 -8.35 -30.47
C MET A 137 3.05 -9.14 -30.07
N GLU A 138 3.20 -10.09 -29.16
CA GLU A 138 2.09 -10.81 -28.56
C GLU A 138 1.27 -9.91 -27.62
N PRO A 139 -0.05 -10.12 -27.52
CA PRO A 139 -0.88 -9.36 -26.60
C PRO A 139 -0.51 -9.65 -25.14
N PRO A 140 -0.56 -8.63 -24.25
CA PRO A 140 -0.29 -8.81 -22.82
C PRO A 140 -1.20 -9.84 -22.14
N SER A 141 -2.44 -9.97 -22.61
CA SER A 141 -3.40 -11.00 -22.20
C SER A 141 -4.12 -11.55 -23.41
N LYS A 142 -4.22 -12.89 -23.50
CA LYS A 142 -4.94 -13.59 -24.58
C LYS A 142 -6.46 -13.60 -24.37
N LEU A 143 -6.93 -13.20 -23.18
CA LEU A 143 -8.33 -13.26 -22.75
C LEU A 143 -9.10 -11.94 -22.98
N ARG A 144 -8.41 -10.81 -23.12
CA ARG A 144 -9.05 -9.48 -23.30
C ARG A 144 -9.32 -9.16 -24.77
N ASN A 145 -10.39 -8.40 -25.04
CA ASN A 145 -10.75 -7.95 -26.39
C ASN A 145 -9.65 -7.09 -27.06
N SER A 146 -8.83 -6.41 -26.27
CA SER A 146 -7.66 -5.64 -26.75
C SER A 146 -6.62 -6.50 -27.48
N ARG A 147 -6.66 -7.84 -27.34
CA ARG A 147 -5.83 -8.76 -28.13
C ARG A 147 -5.98 -8.57 -29.64
N LYS A 148 -7.16 -8.14 -30.10
CA LYS A 148 -7.46 -7.92 -31.53
C LYS A 148 -6.56 -6.85 -32.16
N GLN A 149 -5.97 -5.96 -31.37
CA GLN A 149 -5.05 -4.92 -31.85
C GLN A 149 -3.61 -5.42 -32.02
N TYR A 150 -3.27 -6.59 -31.48
CA TYR A 150 -1.92 -7.17 -31.54
C TYR A 150 -1.85 -8.21 -32.64
N LYS A 151 -0.79 -8.16 -33.44
CA LYS A 151 -0.60 -9.01 -34.61
C LYS A 151 0.13 -10.33 -34.27
N GLY A 152 0.83 -10.40 -33.13
CA GLY A 152 1.52 -11.61 -32.67
C GLY A 152 2.59 -12.12 -33.64
N LEU A 153 3.15 -11.25 -34.47
CA LEU A 153 4.13 -11.59 -35.51
C LEU A 153 5.54 -11.76 -34.93
N VAL A 154 5.77 -11.14 -33.77
CA VAL A 154 6.98 -11.23 -32.98
C VAL A 154 6.58 -11.95 -31.68
N LYS A 155 7.19 -13.11 -31.42
CA LYS A 155 6.91 -13.94 -30.23
C LYS A 155 7.58 -13.36 -28.97
N ALA A 156 7.20 -12.13 -28.63
CA ALA A 156 7.67 -11.40 -27.47
C ALA A 156 6.49 -10.72 -26.78
N LYS A 157 6.56 -10.50 -25.46
CA LYS A 157 5.58 -9.72 -24.71
C LYS A 157 6.27 -8.96 -23.59
N VAL A 158 5.74 -7.78 -23.26
CA VAL A 158 6.13 -7.09 -22.02
C VAL A 158 5.55 -7.89 -20.86
N ALA A 159 6.41 -8.41 -19.98
CA ALA A 159 5.96 -9.14 -18.80
C ALA A 159 5.15 -8.19 -17.90
N SER A 160 3.95 -8.60 -17.51
CA SER A 160 3.18 -7.92 -16.47
C SER A 160 3.90 -8.10 -15.13
N LYS A 161 4.10 -7.02 -14.36
CA LYS A 161 4.39 -7.14 -12.93
C LYS A 161 3.22 -7.91 -12.31
N ARG A 162 3.51 -9.07 -11.72
CA ARG A 162 2.52 -9.93 -11.06
C ARG A 162 2.79 -9.90 -9.57
N ASN A 163 2.00 -9.12 -8.84
CA ASN A 163 1.97 -9.12 -7.37
C ASN A 163 0.87 -10.09 -6.89
N ASP A 164 0.80 -11.27 -7.53
CA ASP A 164 -0.37 -12.15 -7.49
C ASP A 164 -0.27 -13.16 -6.34
N VAL A 165 0.90 -13.25 -5.68
CA VAL A 165 1.08 -14.09 -4.50
C VAL A 165 0.56 -13.34 -3.28
N ARG A 166 -0.76 -13.26 -3.15
CA ARG A 166 -1.41 -12.82 -1.92
C ARG A 166 -1.66 -14.04 -1.05
N LYS A 167 -1.18 -14.02 0.20
CA LYS A 167 -1.64 -15.00 1.18
C LYS A 167 -3.13 -14.73 1.43
N LYS A 168 -3.98 -15.69 1.10
CA LYS A 168 -5.39 -15.62 1.46
C LYS A 168 -5.49 -15.63 2.98
N ASN A 169 -6.28 -14.72 3.52
CA ASN A 169 -6.63 -14.65 4.93
C ASN A 169 -8.14 -14.84 5.03
N GLU A 170 -8.58 -15.83 5.81
CA GLU A 170 -9.99 -16.17 5.98
C GLU A 170 -10.79 -14.99 6.54
N ASP A 171 -10.19 -14.20 7.43
CA ASP A 171 -10.78 -12.98 7.98
C ASP A 171 -10.46 -11.73 7.16
N GLY A 172 -9.80 -11.87 6.01
CA GLY A 172 -9.37 -10.75 5.18
C GLY A 172 -10.51 -9.80 4.81
N HIS A 173 -11.68 -10.36 4.52
CA HIS A 173 -12.89 -9.59 4.23
C HIS A 173 -13.40 -8.81 5.46
N TYR A 174 -13.31 -9.41 6.65
CA TYR A 174 -13.69 -8.76 7.91
C TYR A 174 -12.77 -7.56 8.21
N TYR A 175 -11.46 -7.74 8.10
CA TYR A 175 -10.49 -6.66 8.29
C TYR A 175 -10.72 -5.50 7.31
N ALA A 176 -10.95 -5.82 6.03
CA ALA A 176 -11.26 -4.82 5.01
C ALA A 176 -12.56 -4.07 5.32
N ALA A 177 -13.61 -4.77 5.75
CA ALA A 177 -14.88 -4.15 6.13
C ALA A 177 -14.73 -3.25 7.37
N ARG A 178 -13.96 -3.67 8.38
CA ARG A 178 -13.72 -2.84 9.57
C ARG A 178 -12.95 -1.58 9.21
N MET A 179 -11.85 -1.72 8.45
CA MET A 179 -11.09 -0.58 7.97
C MET A 179 -11.99 0.40 7.21
N ARG A 180 -12.83 -0.11 6.30
CA ARG A 180 -13.81 0.69 5.57
C ARG A 180 -14.74 1.46 6.51
N TYR A 181 -15.26 0.84 7.57
CA TYR A 181 -16.09 1.56 8.55
C TYR A 181 -15.34 2.72 9.21
N ARG A 182 -14.05 2.58 9.52
CA ARG A 182 -13.25 3.67 10.09
C ARG A 182 -13.02 4.80 9.10
N LEU A 183 -12.77 4.47 7.85
CA LEU A 183 -12.62 5.45 6.77
C LEU A 183 -13.93 6.20 6.48
N GLU A 184 -15.06 5.49 6.46
CA GLU A 184 -16.39 6.08 6.31
C GLU A 184 -16.78 6.95 7.53
N PHE A 185 -16.42 6.52 8.73
CA PHE A 185 -16.58 7.34 9.95
C PHE A 185 -15.79 8.65 9.84
N GLY A 186 -14.51 8.57 9.49
CA GLY A 186 -13.66 9.75 9.29
C GLY A 186 -14.20 10.67 8.19
N ARG A 187 -14.81 10.11 7.14
CA ARG A 187 -15.48 10.90 6.10
C ARG A 187 -16.75 11.59 6.60
N LYS A 188 -17.55 10.91 7.43
CA LYS A 188 -18.79 11.46 7.99
C LYS A 188 -18.48 12.67 8.86
N PHE A 189 -17.49 12.54 9.74
CA PHE A 189 -17.04 13.54 10.71
C PHE A 189 -15.71 14.20 10.32
N GLU A 190 -15.56 14.55 9.04
CA GLU A 190 -14.31 15.07 8.48
C GLU A 190 -13.84 16.38 9.13
N ASP A 191 -14.76 17.17 9.66
CA ASP A 191 -14.45 18.44 10.34
C ASP A 191 -13.76 18.21 11.68
N GLU A 192 -14.07 17.09 12.34
CA GLU A 192 -13.62 16.72 13.69
C GLU A 192 -12.47 15.69 13.67
N THR A 193 -12.36 14.95 12.55
CA THR A 193 -11.47 13.79 12.40
C THR A 193 -10.35 14.02 11.40
N ILE A 194 -9.15 13.60 11.76
CA ILE A 194 -8.04 13.38 10.82
C ILE A 194 -7.83 11.88 10.61
N VAL A 195 -7.74 11.47 9.35
CA VAL A 195 -7.46 10.08 8.97
C VAL A 195 -6.07 10.02 8.33
N ILE A 196 -5.19 9.19 8.88
CA ILE A 196 -3.79 9.08 8.47
C ILE A 196 -3.51 7.63 8.08
N SER A 197 -3.09 7.41 6.84
CA SER A 197 -2.52 6.14 6.40
C SER A 197 -1.00 6.18 6.66
N ALA A 198 -0.47 5.23 7.42
CA ALA A 198 0.95 5.23 7.81
C ALA A 198 1.62 3.89 7.54
N ASP A 199 2.88 3.95 7.14
CA ASP A 199 3.72 2.79 6.83
C ASP A 199 5.21 3.19 6.75
N CYS A 200 6.11 2.21 6.75
CA CYS A 200 7.49 2.43 6.37
C CYS A 200 7.76 1.93 4.94
N MET A 201 8.44 2.75 4.15
CA MET A 201 8.99 2.29 2.88
C MET A 201 10.09 1.26 3.14
N ASN A 202 10.31 0.38 2.16
CA ASN A 202 11.51 -0.47 2.13
C ASN A 202 12.79 0.36 2.34
N LYS A 203 13.71 -0.20 3.12
CA LYS A 203 14.99 0.43 3.45
C LYS A 203 15.78 0.81 2.18
N VAL A 204 16.27 2.03 2.16
CA VAL A 204 17.09 2.61 1.08
C VAL A 204 18.57 2.41 1.42
N ASN A 205 19.37 1.88 0.49
CA ASN A 205 20.79 1.61 0.78
C ASN A 205 21.66 2.87 0.67
N ILE A 206 22.73 2.91 1.48
CA ILE A 206 23.77 3.95 1.43
C ILE A 206 25.04 3.34 0.81
N GLY A 207 25.68 4.08 -0.12
CA GLY A 207 26.92 3.70 -0.83
C GLY A 207 26.77 2.72 -1.99
N GLY A 208 25.70 1.93 -2.00
CA GLY A 208 25.25 1.18 -3.16
C GLY A 208 24.05 1.83 -3.84
N LEU A 209 23.37 1.09 -4.72
CA LEU A 209 22.11 1.54 -5.30
C LEU A 209 21.05 1.71 -4.21
N ALA A 210 20.49 2.92 -4.14
CA ALA A 210 19.49 3.34 -3.17
C ALA A 210 18.29 2.38 -3.14
N VAL A 211 17.79 2.01 -4.33
CA VAL A 211 16.77 0.98 -4.51
C VAL A 211 17.31 -0.17 -5.35
N SER A 212 16.74 -1.37 -5.16
CA SER A 212 17.14 -2.56 -5.91
C SER A 212 17.16 -2.30 -7.43
N ARG A 213 18.18 -2.84 -8.11
CA ARG A 213 18.34 -2.85 -9.58
C ARG A 213 17.13 -3.38 -10.37
N TYR A 214 16.22 -4.11 -9.69
CA TYR A 214 14.98 -4.62 -10.29
C TYR A 214 13.87 -3.56 -10.39
N HIS A 215 14.00 -2.41 -9.72
CA HIS A 215 13.20 -1.24 -10.05
C HIS A 215 13.57 -0.84 -11.47
N GLN A 216 12.57 -0.79 -12.36
CA GLN A 216 12.80 -0.56 -13.78
C GLN A 216 13.58 0.74 -13.97
N ILE A 217 14.86 0.64 -14.32
CA ILE A 217 15.65 1.79 -14.75
C ILE A 217 15.03 2.27 -16.06
N ARG A 218 14.12 3.25 -15.98
CA ARG A 218 13.50 3.92 -17.13
C ARG A 218 14.31 5.15 -17.58
N ARG A 219 15.64 5.13 -17.41
CA ARG A 219 16.53 6.25 -17.75
C ARG A 219 17.55 5.84 -18.82
N ILE A 220 17.87 6.77 -19.72
CA ILE A 220 18.83 6.61 -20.83
C ILE A 220 20.06 7.46 -20.49
N PHE A 221 21.27 6.91 -20.66
CA PHE A 221 22.55 7.59 -20.38
C PHE A 221 23.37 7.80 -21.67
N PRO A 222 24.24 8.84 -21.74
CA PRO A 222 25.20 9.03 -22.83
C PRO A 222 26.18 7.85 -22.96
N ASN A 223 26.79 7.66 -24.14
CA ASN A 223 27.60 6.48 -24.44
C ASN A 223 28.83 6.30 -23.53
N ASP A 224 29.38 7.42 -23.05
CA ASP A 224 30.60 7.48 -22.23
C ASP A 224 30.31 7.91 -20.78
N ASP A 225 29.04 8.02 -20.41
CA ASP A 225 28.58 8.51 -19.10
C ASP A 225 27.50 7.56 -18.52
N ARG A 226 27.76 6.26 -18.65
CA ARG A 226 26.91 5.22 -18.05
C ARG A 226 27.34 5.02 -16.59
N PRO A 227 26.40 4.88 -15.64
CA PRO A 227 26.76 4.52 -14.27
C PRO A 227 27.50 3.17 -14.28
N ASN A 228 28.80 3.21 -13.98
CA ASN A 228 29.60 2.01 -13.78
C ASN A 228 29.36 1.56 -12.33
N VAL A 229 28.31 0.77 -12.11
CA VAL A 229 27.95 0.30 -10.78
C VAL A 229 28.83 -0.93 -10.43
N PRO A 230 29.48 -0.97 -9.27
CA PRO A 230 30.34 -2.10 -8.88
C PRO A 230 29.60 -3.45 -8.92
N ASP A 231 30.27 -4.50 -9.40
CA ASP A 231 29.73 -5.87 -9.58
C ASP A 231 29.41 -6.60 -8.26
N HIS A 232 29.63 -5.93 -7.12
CA HIS A 232 29.49 -6.47 -5.79
C HIS A 232 28.65 -5.53 -4.92
N ASP A 233 27.31 -5.69 -4.99
CA ASP A 233 26.34 -5.11 -4.06
C ASP A 233 26.45 -5.77 -2.65
N PHE A 234 27.65 -5.81 -2.06
CA PHE A 234 27.74 -6.08 -0.64
C PHE A 234 27.35 -4.81 0.11
N PRO A 235 26.32 -4.84 0.98
CA PRO A 235 26.07 -3.69 1.84
C PRO A 235 27.36 -3.38 2.61
N ILE A 236 27.80 -2.12 2.54
CA ILE A 236 29.06 -1.63 3.13
C ILE A 236 29.22 -2.08 4.59
N GLY A 237 28.10 -2.13 5.33
CA GLY A 237 28.00 -2.73 6.65
C GLY A 237 26.55 -2.83 7.12
N LYS A 238 26.34 -3.50 8.26
CA LYS A 238 25.04 -3.45 8.97
C LYS A 238 24.77 -1.99 9.36
N GLY A 239 23.60 -1.47 9.01
CA GLY A 239 23.16 -0.12 9.40
C GLY A 239 23.34 0.98 8.34
N TYR A 240 24.03 0.73 7.21
CA TYR A 240 24.15 1.66 6.07
C TYR A 240 22.86 1.72 5.24
N LYS A 241 21.75 2.02 5.90
CA LYS A 241 20.42 2.06 5.30
C LYS A 241 19.56 3.15 5.94
N ILE A 242 18.90 3.92 5.10
CA ILE A 242 17.84 4.85 5.49
C ILE A 242 16.53 4.06 5.57
N THR A 243 15.72 4.31 6.60
CA THR A 243 14.37 3.80 6.76
C THR A 243 13.41 4.98 6.66
N PRO A 244 12.76 5.18 5.50
CA PRO A 244 11.75 6.23 5.34
C PRO A 244 10.44 5.81 6.02
N SER A 245 9.95 6.60 6.97
CA SER A 245 8.61 6.46 7.57
C SER A 245 7.67 7.46 6.90
N GLY A 246 6.51 7.00 6.43
CA GLY A 246 5.54 7.84 5.73
C GLY A 246 4.19 7.92 6.42
N TYR A 247 3.54 9.06 6.22
CA TYR A 247 2.22 9.36 6.73
C TYR A 247 1.45 10.15 5.68
N MET A 248 0.31 9.63 5.23
CA MET A 248 -0.57 10.28 4.26
C MET A 248 -1.89 10.64 4.94
N ILE A 249 -2.17 11.93 5.05
CA ILE A 249 -3.44 12.45 5.55
C ILE A 249 -4.46 12.32 4.44
N LEU A 250 -5.51 11.53 4.65
CA LEU A 250 -6.52 11.30 3.61
C LEU A 250 -7.45 12.51 3.52
N LYS A 251 -7.44 13.21 2.38
CA LYS A 251 -8.17 14.46 2.19
C LYS A 251 -8.93 14.47 0.86
N SER A 252 -10.21 14.84 0.94
CA SER A 252 -11.07 14.96 -0.23
C SER A 252 -10.62 16.14 -1.10
N LYS A 253 -10.55 15.89 -2.42
CA LYS A 253 -10.36 16.95 -3.41
C LYS A 253 -11.64 17.78 -3.59
N PRO A 254 -11.56 19.02 -4.08
CA PRO A 254 -12.75 19.79 -4.46
C PRO A 254 -13.66 18.99 -5.39
N GLY A 255 -14.98 19.04 -5.17
CA GLY A 255 -15.98 18.30 -5.96
C GLY A 255 -16.11 16.82 -5.62
N PHE A 256 -15.33 16.29 -4.67
CA PHE A 256 -15.44 14.90 -4.23
C PHE A 256 -16.74 14.69 -3.44
N GLN A 257 -17.64 13.85 -3.97
CA GLN A 257 -18.93 13.58 -3.35
C GLN A 257 -18.79 12.97 -1.96
N LYS A 258 -19.67 13.34 -1.02
CA LYS A 258 -19.66 12.81 0.35
C LYS A 258 -20.17 11.38 0.41
N THR A 259 -21.12 11.05 -0.44
CA THR A 259 -21.76 9.74 -0.51
C THR A 259 -21.79 9.22 -1.93
N THR A 260 -21.76 7.89 -2.08
CA THR A 260 -21.93 7.20 -3.36
C THR A 260 -22.78 5.95 -3.15
N GLN A 261 -23.07 5.20 -4.21
CA GLN A 261 -23.70 3.88 -4.13
C GLN A 261 -22.66 2.79 -4.33
N ASP A 262 -22.76 1.72 -3.53
CA ASP A 262 -21.96 0.51 -3.77
C ASP A 262 -22.55 -0.34 -4.91
N ASN A 263 -21.90 -1.46 -5.22
CA ASN A 263 -22.33 -2.37 -6.29
C ASN A 263 -23.73 -2.98 -6.07
N LEU A 264 -24.30 -2.84 -4.86
CA LEU A 264 -25.64 -3.31 -4.50
C LEU A 264 -26.64 -2.13 -4.42
N GLY A 265 -26.27 -0.94 -4.88
CA GLY A 265 -27.10 0.27 -4.84
C GLY A 265 -27.24 0.90 -3.45
N ARG A 266 -26.50 0.42 -2.45
CA ARG A 266 -26.61 0.93 -1.07
C ARG A 266 -25.79 2.20 -0.92
N THR A 267 -26.35 3.18 -0.22
CA THR A 267 -25.66 4.46 0.03
C THR A 267 -24.54 4.28 1.05
N VAL A 268 -23.34 4.69 0.68
CA VAL A 268 -22.11 4.60 1.51
C VAL A 268 -21.39 5.94 1.53
N TYR A 269 -20.59 6.20 2.56
CA TYR A 269 -19.73 7.38 2.56
C TYR A 269 -18.52 7.13 1.66
N GLN A 270 -18.23 8.08 0.77
CA GLN A 270 -17.06 7.98 -0.09
C GLN A 270 -15.87 8.63 0.62
N PHE A 271 -14.85 7.84 0.93
CA PHE A 271 -13.64 8.34 1.60
C PHE A 271 -12.49 8.58 0.60
N PRO A 272 -11.63 9.59 0.85
CA PRO A 272 -10.47 9.85 0.02
C PRO A 272 -9.43 8.72 0.13
N ARG A 273 -8.64 8.55 -0.94
CA ARG A 273 -7.53 7.57 -1.01
C ARG A 273 -6.14 8.19 -1.13
N THR A 274 -6.08 9.51 -0.97
CA THR A 274 -4.91 10.33 -1.24
C THR A 274 -4.97 11.60 -0.39
N GLY A 275 -3.87 12.32 -0.31
CA GLY A 275 -3.80 13.62 0.36
C GLY A 275 -2.37 14.04 0.72
N PRO A 276 -2.22 15.12 1.52
CA PRO A 276 -0.91 15.59 1.97
C PRO A 276 -0.11 14.47 2.62
N SER A 277 1.17 14.36 2.24
CA SER A 277 2.03 13.25 2.67
C SER A 277 3.31 13.77 3.30
N PHE A 278 3.72 13.15 4.41
CA PHE A 278 4.89 13.48 5.19
C PHE A 278 5.83 12.28 5.27
N LEU A 279 7.12 12.50 5.02
CA LEU A 279 8.16 11.48 5.11
C LEU A 279 9.24 11.90 6.10
N PHE A 280 9.67 10.95 6.92
CA PHE A 280 10.75 11.13 7.87
C PHE A 280 11.83 10.09 7.62
N ASN A 281 13.01 10.55 7.21
CA ASN A 281 14.17 9.71 6.93
C ASN A 281 14.99 9.49 8.20
N ARG A 282 15.28 8.23 8.52
CA ARG A 282 16.14 7.84 9.66
C ARG A 282 17.20 6.84 9.23
N VAL A 283 18.39 6.91 9.80
CA VAL A 283 19.39 5.83 9.65
C VAL A 283 19.31 4.86 10.81
N ALA A 284 19.08 3.58 10.48
CA ALA A 284 18.79 2.54 11.47
C ALA A 284 19.92 2.32 12.50
N ARG A 285 21.17 2.67 12.17
CA ARG A 285 22.31 2.55 13.08
C ARG A 285 22.17 3.46 14.30
N PHE A 286 21.70 4.69 14.11
CA PHE A 286 21.61 5.70 15.17
C PHE A 286 20.19 5.86 15.70
N ARG A 287 19.19 5.79 14.80
CA ARG A 287 17.79 6.02 15.14
C ARG A 287 16.93 4.93 14.50
N SER A 288 16.87 3.78 15.19
CA SER A 288 15.98 2.69 14.78
C SER A 288 14.52 3.13 14.83
N VAL A 289 13.75 2.78 13.80
CA VAL A 289 12.31 3.03 13.78
C VAL A 289 11.64 2.12 14.81
N SER A 290 10.78 2.72 15.62
CA SER A 290 9.94 2.07 16.61
C SER A 290 8.60 2.80 16.71
N VAL A 291 7.68 2.32 17.54
CA VAL A 291 6.45 3.08 17.80
C VAL A 291 6.72 4.45 18.43
N GLN A 292 7.79 4.63 19.21
CA GLN A 292 8.15 5.95 19.74
C GLN A 292 8.44 6.93 18.60
N SER A 293 9.28 6.52 17.64
CA SER A 293 9.59 7.39 16.50
C SER A 293 8.34 7.72 15.69
N HIS A 294 7.44 6.74 15.51
CA HIS A 294 6.19 6.97 14.82
C HIS A 294 5.28 7.97 15.53
N VAL A 295 5.17 7.86 16.85
CA VAL A 295 4.31 8.74 17.64
C VAL A 295 4.92 10.15 17.77
N ASN A 296 6.25 10.27 17.79
CA ASN A 296 6.95 11.56 17.68
C ASN A 296 6.68 12.23 16.32
N ASP A 297 6.65 11.47 15.21
CA ASP A 297 6.30 12.02 13.89
C ASP A 297 4.83 12.48 13.86
N LEU A 298 3.92 11.68 14.42
CA LEU A 298 2.52 12.05 14.54
C LEU A 298 2.34 13.33 15.36
N ASP A 299 3.14 13.57 16.40
CA ASP A 299 3.12 14.84 17.16
C ASP A 299 3.41 16.05 16.26
N LYS A 300 4.40 15.92 15.37
CA LYS A 300 4.76 16.97 14.39
C LYS A 300 3.64 17.18 13.37
N ILE A 301 3.04 16.08 12.89
CA ILE A 301 1.94 16.13 11.91
C ILE A 301 0.69 16.76 12.52
N LEU A 302 0.33 16.41 13.76
CA LEU A 302 -0.83 16.97 14.45
C LEU A 302 -0.64 18.46 14.77
N SER A 303 0.61 18.91 14.93
CA SER A 303 0.97 20.33 15.04
C SER A 303 0.88 21.10 13.73
N SER A 304 0.79 20.41 12.59
CA SER A 304 0.66 21.05 11.28
C SER A 304 -0.75 21.63 11.08
N ARG A 305 -0.91 22.47 10.05
CA ARG A 305 -2.22 23.02 9.64
C ARG A 305 -3.30 21.96 9.42
N GLU A 306 -2.92 20.72 9.11
CA GLU A 306 -3.87 19.65 8.82
C GLU A 306 -4.44 19.01 10.11
N GLY A 307 -3.73 19.11 11.23
CA GLY A 307 -4.15 18.56 12.53
C GLY A 307 -4.87 19.57 13.44
N VAL A 308 -4.67 20.87 13.22
CA VAL A 308 -5.27 21.92 14.06
C VAL A 308 -6.80 21.81 14.09
N GLY A 309 -7.37 21.82 15.30
CA GLY A 309 -8.82 21.74 15.53
C GLY A 309 -9.40 20.32 15.47
N LYS A 310 -8.62 19.33 15.03
CA LYS A 310 -9.04 17.93 15.03
C LYS A 310 -8.92 17.36 16.44
N THR A 311 -9.94 16.65 16.88
CA THR A 311 -9.94 15.99 18.19
C THR A 311 -10.02 14.47 18.06
N MET A 312 -10.19 13.97 16.84
CA MET A 312 -10.27 12.55 16.56
C MET A 312 -9.20 12.15 15.54
N VAL A 313 -8.46 11.09 15.84
CA VAL A 313 -7.41 10.56 14.97
C VAL A 313 -7.73 9.11 14.59
N ILE A 314 -7.71 8.81 13.30
CA ILE A 314 -7.81 7.44 12.78
C ILE A 314 -6.53 7.10 12.04
N LEU A 315 -5.84 6.06 12.48
CA LEU A 315 -4.64 5.52 11.87
C LEU A 315 -4.99 4.24 11.10
N SER A 316 -4.70 4.25 9.80
CA SER A 316 -4.78 3.09 8.90
C SER A 316 -3.38 2.57 8.62
N VAL A 317 -3.08 1.35 9.06
CA VAL A 317 -1.72 0.80 9.05
C VAL A 317 -1.69 -0.65 8.58
N ASP A 318 -0.49 -1.16 8.27
CA ASP A 318 -0.26 -2.53 7.81
C ASP A 318 -0.39 -3.59 8.92
N GLY A 319 -0.24 -3.18 10.18
CA GLY A 319 -0.24 -4.08 11.36
C GLY A 319 1.08 -4.78 11.60
N GLY A 320 2.18 -4.26 11.05
CA GLY A 320 3.55 -4.70 11.32
C GLY A 320 3.95 -4.54 12.79
N PRO A 321 5.16 -4.98 13.19
CA PRO A 321 5.61 -4.95 14.59
C PRO A 321 5.46 -3.59 15.27
N ASP A 322 5.77 -2.50 14.56
CA ASP A 322 5.74 -1.12 15.06
C ASP A 322 4.33 -0.54 15.17
N TRP A 323 3.37 -1.17 14.50
CA TRP A 323 1.96 -0.77 14.45
C TRP A 323 1.02 -1.84 14.98
N ASN A 324 1.53 -2.83 15.71
CA ASN A 324 0.73 -3.95 16.15
C ASN A 324 -0.20 -3.54 17.30
N PRO A 325 -1.54 -3.52 17.10
CA PRO A 325 -2.50 -3.11 18.13
C PRO A 325 -2.52 -4.08 19.33
N LYS A 326 -1.85 -5.24 19.23
CA LYS A 326 -1.71 -6.17 20.34
C LYS A 326 -0.61 -5.76 21.33
N SER A 327 0.37 -4.98 20.88
CA SER A 327 1.55 -4.61 21.66
C SER A 327 1.20 -3.58 22.73
N TRP A 328 1.50 -3.88 23.99
CA TRP A 328 1.31 -2.92 25.09
C TRP A 328 2.20 -1.68 24.91
N THR A 329 3.40 -1.84 24.34
CA THR A 329 4.27 -0.70 24.01
C THR A 329 3.58 0.23 23.01
N VAL A 330 2.97 -0.33 21.95
CA VAL A 330 2.24 0.48 20.95
C VAL A 330 1.05 1.19 21.59
N GLN A 331 0.25 0.46 22.37
CA GLN A 331 -0.92 1.02 23.05
C GLN A 331 -0.54 2.17 24.00
N LEU A 332 0.58 2.04 24.72
CA LEU A 332 1.08 3.05 25.65
C LEU A 332 1.54 4.32 24.93
N TYR A 333 2.33 4.20 23.86
CA TYR A 333 2.74 5.39 23.10
C TYR A 333 1.55 6.10 22.44
N LEU A 334 0.59 5.36 21.89
CA LEU A 334 -0.65 5.97 21.38
C LEU A 334 -1.47 6.64 22.48
N GLN A 335 -1.49 6.09 23.68
CA GLN A 335 -2.13 6.71 24.84
C GLN A 335 -1.47 8.02 25.26
N ARG A 336 -0.13 8.09 25.20
CA ARG A 336 0.59 9.34 25.46
C ARG A 336 0.25 10.41 24.42
N LEU A 337 0.17 10.05 23.14
CA LEU A 337 -0.28 10.97 22.08
C LEU A 337 -1.71 11.46 22.33
N PHE A 338 -2.61 10.52 22.66
CA PHE A 338 -4.01 10.80 22.99
C PHE A 338 -4.14 11.85 24.11
N LYS A 339 -3.38 11.68 25.21
CA LYS A 339 -3.38 12.65 26.32
C LYS A 339 -2.75 13.98 25.92
N ARG A 340 -1.64 13.96 25.19
CA ARG A 340 -0.90 15.17 24.81
C ARG A 340 -1.73 16.10 23.93
N TRP A 341 -2.51 15.53 23.01
CA TRP A 341 -3.37 16.28 22.08
C TRP A 341 -4.81 16.47 22.58
N ASP A 342 -5.09 16.03 23.82
CA ASP A 342 -6.43 16.07 24.42
C ASP A 342 -7.49 15.47 23.48
N LEU A 343 -7.15 14.37 22.82
CA LEU A 343 -8.02 13.77 21.80
C LEU A 343 -9.30 13.21 22.45
N ASP A 344 -10.42 13.32 21.74
CA ASP A 344 -11.66 12.66 22.12
C ASP A 344 -11.64 11.19 21.67
N LEU A 345 -10.96 10.90 20.56
CA LEU A 345 -10.77 9.56 20.01
C LEU A 345 -9.41 9.39 19.32
N LEU A 346 -8.77 8.23 19.55
CA LEU A 346 -7.65 7.75 18.74
C LEU A 346 -7.92 6.29 18.37
N CYS A 347 -8.04 5.98 17.09
CA CYS A 347 -8.28 4.63 16.59
C CYS A 347 -7.12 4.17 15.71
N LEU A 348 -6.47 3.07 16.07
CA LEU A 348 -5.50 2.35 15.25
C LEU A 348 -6.18 1.12 14.66
N SER A 349 -6.38 1.07 13.35
CA SER A 349 -6.93 -0.09 12.65
C SER A 349 -5.90 -0.66 11.68
N THR A 350 -5.79 -1.98 11.63
CA THR A 350 -4.86 -2.67 10.71
C THR A 350 -5.61 -3.39 9.60
N TYR A 351 -4.95 -3.57 8.47
CA TYR A 351 -5.36 -4.61 7.52
C TYR A 351 -5.04 -6.00 8.08
N GLY A 352 -5.70 -7.03 7.53
CA GLY A 352 -5.42 -8.41 7.91
C GLY A 352 -4.04 -8.86 7.40
N PRO A 353 -3.40 -9.85 8.04
CA PRO A 353 -2.18 -10.47 7.51
C PRO A 353 -2.29 -10.81 6.02
N GLY A 354 -1.29 -10.39 5.23
CA GLY A 354 -1.27 -10.60 3.78
C GLY A 354 -2.03 -9.56 2.95
N LEU A 355 -2.63 -8.55 3.59
CA LEU A 355 -3.39 -7.48 2.94
C LEU A 355 -2.76 -6.09 3.11
N SER A 356 -1.48 -6.00 3.49
CA SER A 356 -0.77 -4.71 3.68
C SER A 356 -0.82 -3.83 2.42
N ALA A 357 -0.80 -4.43 1.23
CA ALA A 357 -0.91 -3.72 -0.05
C ALA A 357 -2.24 -2.96 -0.26
N LEU A 358 -3.22 -3.12 0.63
CA LEU A 358 -4.44 -2.31 0.64
C LEU A 358 -4.27 -0.98 1.41
N ASN A 359 -3.19 -0.83 2.18
CA ASN A 359 -2.86 0.40 2.87
C ASN A 359 -2.60 1.51 1.85
N MET A 360 -3.24 2.66 2.02
CA MET A 360 -3.31 3.65 0.94
C MET A 360 -1.96 4.28 0.64
N ILE A 361 -1.12 4.46 1.66
CA ILE A 361 0.23 4.99 1.52
C ILE A 361 1.15 4.09 0.68
N GLU A 362 0.84 2.80 0.51
CA GLU A 362 1.62 1.91 -0.37
C GLU A 362 1.66 2.41 -1.82
N HIS A 363 0.63 3.16 -2.25
CA HIS A 363 0.59 3.77 -3.57
C HIS A 363 1.56 4.96 -3.71
N LEU A 364 1.88 5.64 -2.61
CA LEU A 364 2.86 6.73 -2.57
C LEU A 364 4.29 6.21 -2.79
N TRP A 365 4.59 4.99 -2.34
CA TRP A 365 5.95 4.44 -2.42
C TRP A 365 6.46 4.19 -3.83
N SER A 366 5.57 3.86 -4.76
CA SER A 366 5.98 3.59 -6.15
C SER A 366 6.63 4.80 -6.83
N PRO A 367 5.99 5.98 -6.93
CA PRO A 367 6.60 7.15 -7.58
C PRO A 367 7.86 7.65 -6.85
N LEU A 368 7.92 7.51 -5.52
CA LEU A 368 9.11 7.90 -4.75
C LEU A 368 10.29 6.95 -4.95
N SER A 369 10.03 5.65 -5.04
CA SER A 369 11.05 4.63 -5.39
C SER A 369 11.61 4.85 -6.78
N ASP A 370 10.76 5.24 -7.75
CA ASP A 370 11.18 5.50 -9.12
C ASP A 370 12.14 6.70 -9.21
N LYS A 371 11.98 7.71 -8.35
CA LYS A 371 12.90 8.86 -8.25
C LYS A 371 14.30 8.45 -7.78
N LEU A 372 14.40 7.42 -6.93
CA LEU A 372 15.65 6.84 -6.44
C LEU A 372 16.24 5.77 -7.36
N SER A 373 15.59 5.44 -8.47
CA SER A 373 16.12 4.45 -9.42
C SER A 373 17.45 4.91 -10.02
N ALA A 374 18.46 4.04 -9.97
CA ALA A 374 19.84 4.31 -10.38
C ALA A 374 20.55 5.43 -9.59
N VAL A 375 20.05 5.78 -8.40
CA VAL A 375 20.73 6.68 -7.46
C VAL A 375 21.66 5.88 -6.56
N SER A 376 22.85 6.41 -6.31
CA SER A 376 23.73 5.99 -5.23
C SER A 376 23.86 7.12 -4.22
N LEU A 377 23.64 6.82 -2.95
CA LEU A 377 23.79 7.78 -1.86
C LEU A 377 25.23 7.76 -1.34
N PRO A 378 25.79 8.90 -0.89
CA PRO A 378 27.16 8.97 -0.41
C PRO A 378 27.38 8.07 0.81
N ALA A 379 28.51 7.35 0.84
CA ALA A 379 28.91 6.50 1.98
C ALA A 379 30.30 6.82 2.52
N VAL A 380 30.93 7.86 1.99
CA VAL A 380 32.28 8.31 2.34
C VAL A 380 32.23 9.82 2.58
N LEU A 381 33.16 10.33 3.39
CA LEU A 381 33.33 11.78 3.53
C LEU A 381 33.97 12.37 2.28
N HIS A 382 33.77 13.67 2.07
CA HIS A 382 34.40 14.38 0.97
C HIS A 382 35.93 14.28 1.06
N GLY A 383 36.56 13.77 -0.01
CA GLY A 383 38.01 13.56 -0.09
C GLY A 383 38.50 12.23 0.49
N GLU A 384 37.59 11.38 1.00
CA GLU A 384 37.93 10.02 1.45
C GLU A 384 37.50 8.98 0.41
N GLU A 385 38.29 7.90 0.28
CA GLU A 385 38.03 6.84 -0.71
C GLU A 385 37.23 5.66 -0.13
N ILE A 386 37.27 5.47 1.18
CA ILE A 386 36.67 4.33 1.87
C ILE A 386 35.72 4.78 3.00
N PRO A 387 34.60 4.07 3.22
CA PRO A 387 33.65 4.39 4.28
C PRO A 387 34.29 4.36 5.66
N PRO A 388 33.82 5.17 6.63
CA PRO A 388 34.41 5.21 7.97
C PRO A 388 34.43 3.83 8.65
N SER A 389 33.40 3.00 8.45
CA SER A 389 33.33 1.63 8.98
C SER A 389 34.45 0.70 8.50
N GLN A 390 35.09 1.02 7.37
CA GLN A 390 36.14 0.22 6.74
C GLN A 390 37.54 0.84 6.89
N GLN A 391 37.66 2.02 7.48
CA GLN A 391 38.94 2.68 7.73
C GLN A 391 39.73 1.97 8.82
N THR A 392 40.97 1.59 8.50
CA THR A 392 41.92 1.02 9.45
C THR A 392 42.66 2.14 10.19
N GLY A 393 42.93 1.95 11.48
CA GLY A 393 43.68 2.93 12.29
C GLY A 393 42.84 4.00 12.99
N LEU A 394 41.52 4.05 12.77
CA LEU A 394 40.60 4.86 13.57
C LEU A 394 40.09 4.10 14.80
N THR A 395 39.90 4.84 15.89
CA THR A 395 39.11 4.41 17.04
C THR A 395 37.62 4.28 16.67
N GLU A 396 36.85 3.54 17.46
CA GLU A 396 35.41 3.40 17.20
C GLU A 396 34.65 4.73 17.35
N GLU A 397 35.11 5.62 18.24
CA GLU A 397 34.54 6.96 18.42
C GLU A 397 34.77 7.84 17.19
N GLU A 398 36.00 7.89 16.66
CA GLU A 398 36.30 8.61 15.43
C GLU A 398 35.51 8.08 14.23
N LYS A 399 35.32 6.75 14.14
CA LYS A 399 34.47 6.16 13.09
C LYS A 399 33.03 6.62 13.24
N GLU A 400 32.49 6.59 14.45
CA GLU A 400 31.11 7.01 14.72
C GLU A 400 30.87 8.49 14.35
N GLU A 401 31.78 9.38 14.72
CA GLU A 401 31.70 10.80 14.37
C GLU A 401 31.70 11.03 12.85
N LYS A 402 32.55 10.32 12.13
CA LYS A 402 32.57 10.36 10.66
C LYS A 402 31.30 9.77 10.06
N GLU A 403 30.78 8.67 10.60
CA GLU A 403 29.55 8.04 10.11
C GLU A 403 28.33 8.94 10.28
N VAL A 404 28.24 9.70 11.37
CA VAL A 404 27.18 10.69 11.57
C VAL A 404 27.12 11.67 10.41
N ILE A 405 28.27 12.25 10.02
CA ILE A 405 28.34 13.21 8.92
C ILE A 405 27.95 12.54 7.59
N VAL A 406 28.45 11.33 7.32
CA VAL A 406 28.12 10.56 6.10
C VAL A 406 26.62 10.29 6.01
N PHE A 407 26.01 9.85 7.11
CA PHE A 407 24.61 9.47 7.13
C PHE A 407 23.66 10.65 7.06
N ASP A 408 23.96 11.74 7.76
CA ASP A 408 23.17 12.97 7.68
C ASP A 408 23.22 13.52 6.24
N THR A 409 24.40 13.53 5.61
CA THR A 409 24.56 13.90 4.20
C THR A 409 23.77 12.98 3.26
N ALA A 410 23.77 11.67 3.53
CA ALA A 410 23.03 10.70 2.71
C ALA A 410 21.51 10.87 2.85
N MET A 411 21.01 11.21 4.04
CA MET A 411 19.59 11.50 4.27
C MET A 411 19.15 12.76 3.54
N ASP A 412 19.95 13.83 3.61
CA ASP A 412 19.65 15.09 2.92
C ASP A 412 19.66 14.89 1.40
N ARG A 413 20.68 14.17 0.88
CA ARG A 413 20.71 13.82 -0.54
C ARG A 413 19.53 12.95 -0.97
N CYS A 414 19.06 12.06 -0.09
CA CYS A 414 17.86 11.27 -0.36
C CYS A 414 16.60 12.16 -0.41
N ALA A 415 16.48 13.11 0.51
CA ALA A 415 15.37 14.06 0.56
C ALA A 415 15.32 14.96 -0.69
N GLU A 416 16.46 15.41 -1.19
CA GLU A 416 16.55 16.21 -2.44
C GLU A 416 15.92 15.52 -3.65
N TYR A 417 16.04 14.19 -3.78
CA TYR A 417 15.38 13.46 -4.88
C TYR A 417 13.86 13.47 -4.81
N TRP A 418 13.32 13.69 -3.61
CA TRP A 418 11.89 13.80 -3.33
C TRP A 418 11.42 15.24 -3.18
N GLU A 419 12.32 16.22 -3.24
CA GLU A 419 11.97 17.63 -3.22
C GLU A 419 11.02 17.97 -4.39
N GLY A 420 9.96 18.71 -4.09
CA GLY A 420 8.90 19.04 -5.04
C GLY A 420 8.12 17.84 -5.58
N ALA A 421 8.28 16.64 -5.00
CA ALA A 421 7.46 15.50 -5.39
C ALA A 421 5.99 15.76 -5.04
N THR A 422 5.11 15.34 -5.94
CA THR A 422 3.66 15.41 -5.75
C THR A 422 3.04 14.04 -5.92
N PHE A 423 2.01 13.74 -5.14
CA PHE A 423 1.16 12.57 -5.29
C PHE A 423 -0.29 13.01 -5.42
N ASP A 424 -0.92 12.69 -6.55
CA ASP A 424 -2.27 13.15 -6.92
C ASP A 424 -2.50 14.67 -6.76
N GLY A 425 -1.47 15.48 -6.99
CA GLY A 425 -1.54 16.95 -6.86
C GLY A 425 -1.29 17.48 -5.44
N TYR A 426 -1.07 16.61 -4.46
CA TYR A 426 -0.63 17.00 -3.12
C TYR A 426 0.89 16.97 -3.03
N GLN A 427 1.48 17.98 -2.40
CA GLN A 427 2.92 18.02 -2.14
C GLN A 427 3.31 16.94 -1.11
N VAL A 428 4.47 16.34 -1.34
CA VAL A 428 5.12 15.43 -0.40
C VAL A 428 6.15 16.24 0.40
N GLU A 429 5.96 16.32 1.70
CA GLU A 429 6.87 16.97 2.64
C GLU A 429 7.87 15.93 3.16
N VAL A 430 9.16 16.26 3.17
CA VAL A 430 10.23 15.34 3.56
C VAL A 430 11.11 16.00 4.62
N ALA A 431 11.41 15.26 5.68
CA ALA A 431 12.30 15.67 6.75
C ALA A 431 13.37 14.59 7.04
N SER A 432 14.56 15.05 7.42
CA SER A 432 15.67 14.20 7.89
C SER A 432 15.71 14.21 9.42
N GLU A 433 15.67 13.03 10.04
CA GLU A 433 15.86 12.85 11.48
C GLU A 433 17.33 12.52 11.75
N TYR A 434 18.14 13.58 11.91
CA TYR A 434 19.60 13.51 12.03
C TYR A 434 20.08 12.56 13.14
N CYS A 435 21.26 11.97 12.92
CA CYS A 435 21.79 10.87 13.73
C CYS A 435 21.98 11.25 15.20
N LYS A 436 22.52 12.46 15.49
CA LYS A 436 22.67 13.02 16.85
C LYS A 436 21.48 13.90 17.28
N GLY A 437 20.36 13.83 16.55
CA GLY A 437 19.13 14.54 16.89
C GLY A 437 18.47 13.98 18.15
N GLN A 438 17.75 14.84 18.88
CA GLN A 438 17.00 14.42 20.06
C GLN A 438 15.64 13.86 19.65
N ASP A 439 15.26 12.74 20.26
CA ASP A 439 13.88 12.25 20.19
C ASP A 439 12.98 13.16 21.03
N PHE A 440 11.90 13.66 20.42
CA PHE A 440 10.94 14.54 21.07
C PHE A 440 9.53 14.26 20.53
N PRO A 441 8.48 14.27 21.39
CA PRO A 441 8.53 14.57 22.83
C PRO A 441 8.91 13.38 23.73
N TRP A 442 8.99 12.16 23.20
CA TRP A 442 9.34 10.97 23.99
C TRP A 442 10.67 10.36 23.55
N ALA A 443 11.46 9.90 24.52
CA ALA A 443 12.81 9.33 24.35
C ALA A 443 13.08 8.12 25.29
N ASP A 444 12.03 7.48 25.82
CA ASP A 444 12.10 6.41 26.83
C ASP A 444 11.73 5.01 26.30
N TYR A 445 11.82 4.78 24.98
CA TYR A 445 11.42 3.53 24.32
C TYR A 445 12.05 2.29 24.96
N ASP A 446 13.37 2.26 25.13
CA ASP A 446 14.06 1.08 25.65
C ASP A 446 13.61 0.73 27.07
N LYS A 447 13.40 1.75 27.93
CA LYS A 447 12.87 1.58 29.28
C LYS A 447 11.47 0.97 29.25
N VAL A 448 10.57 1.54 28.44
CA VAL A 448 9.19 1.07 28.31
C VAL A 448 9.14 -0.34 27.70
N HIS A 449 9.90 -0.58 26.63
CA HIS A 449 9.93 -1.87 25.94
C HIS A 449 10.47 -2.97 26.85
N ALA A 450 11.56 -2.72 27.59
CA ALA A 450 12.11 -3.67 28.55
C ALA A 450 11.09 -4.02 29.66
N ALA A 451 10.40 -3.02 30.21
CA ALA A 451 9.38 -3.24 31.24
C ALA A 451 8.19 -4.09 30.73
N LEU A 452 7.86 -3.98 29.44
CA LEU A 452 6.69 -4.60 28.81
C LEU A 452 6.98 -5.89 28.03
N GLN A 453 8.22 -6.36 27.96
CA GLN A 453 8.56 -7.57 27.21
C GLN A 453 7.97 -8.84 27.83
N ASN A 454 8.01 -8.96 29.17
CA ASN A 454 7.41 -10.06 29.93
C ASN A 454 6.86 -9.54 31.27
N PRO A 455 5.82 -8.69 31.24
CA PRO A 455 5.35 -8.04 32.44
C PRO A 455 4.69 -9.06 33.36
N THR A 456 4.97 -8.91 34.65
CA THR A 456 4.33 -9.61 35.76
C THR A 456 3.83 -8.58 36.76
N LYS A 457 2.87 -8.96 37.62
CA LYS A 457 2.41 -8.07 38.69
C LYS A 457 3.56 -7.57 39.57
N ALA A 458 4.57 -8.42 39.84
CA ALA A 458 5.74 -8.05 40.63
C ALA A 458 6.65 -7.06 39.88
N SER A 459 6.96 -7.32 38.60
CA SER A 459 7.81 -6.41 37.82
C SER A 459 7.17 -5.04 37.62
N MET A 460 5.85 -4.99 37.43
CA MET A 460 5.12 -3.72 37.24
C MET A 460 5.07 -2.85 38.51
N LYS A 461 5.27 -3.41 39.71
CA LYS A 461 5.43 -2.60 40.94
C LYS A 461 6.68 -1.74 40.91
N ASN A 462 7.72 -2.15 40.18
CA ASN A 462 8.95 -1.38 40.01
C ASN A 462 8.83 -0.29 38.93
N HIS A 463 7.71 -0.24 38.21
CA HIS A 463 7.40 0.74 37.16
C HIS A 463 6.01 1.36 37.38
N PRO A 464 5.79 2.06 38.51
CA PRO A 464 4.48 2.59 38.89
C PRO A 464 3.88 3.55 37.84
N GLU A 465 4.72 4.29 37.13
CA GLU A 465 4.34 5.19 36.04
C GLU A 465 3.74 4.43 34.85
N ILE A 466 4.44 3.37 34.39
CA ILE A 466 3.97 2.52 33.28
C ILE A 466 2.69 1.79 33.70
N LEU A 467 2.62 1.31 34.95
CA LEU A 467 1.42 0.65 35.46
C LEU A 467 0.21 1.60 35.48
N SER A 468 0.40 2.87 35.84
CA SER A 468 -0.64 3.90 35.78
C SER A 468 -1.13 4.13 34.35
N GLU A 469 -0.22 4.24 33.38
CA GLU A 469 -0.54 4.37 31.95
C GLU A 469 -1.34 3.15 31.45
N LEU A 470 -0.94 1.93 31.81
CA LEU A 470 -1.68 0.72 31.44
C LEU A 470 -3.08 0.66 32.06
N LYS A 471 -3.25 1.09 33.31
CA LYS A 471 -4.57 1.17 33.96
C LYS A 471 -5.45 2.21 33.27
N PHE A 472 -4.88 3.34 32.87
CA PHE A 472 -5.59 4.32 32.06
C PHE A 472 -6.08 3.71 30.74
N ILE A 473 -5.22 2.96 30.04
CA ILE A 473 -5.60 2.26 28.80
C ILE A 473 -6.76 1.30 29.07
N ALA A 474 -6.68 0.48 30.13
CA ALA A 474 -7.74 -0.47 30.45
C ALA A 474 -9.11 0.21 30.65
N ALA A 475 -9.13 1.40 31.26
CA ALA A 475 -10.36 2.15 31.50
C ALA A 475 -10.92 2.83 30.23
N HIS A 476 -10.08 3.18 29.25
CA HIS A 476 -10.46 4.02 28.10
C HIS A 476 -10.37 3.32 26.74
N CYS A 477 -9.92 2.07 26.70
CA CYS A 477 -9.74 1.36 25.44
C CYS A 477 -10.96 0.52 25.02
N ASP A 478 -11.14 0.42 23.71
CA ASP A 478 -11.86 -0.66 23.02
C ASP A 478 -10.83 -1.38 22.13
N ARG A 479 -10.32 -2.53 22.61
CA ARG A 479 -9.35 -3.35 21.87
C ARG A 479 -10.07 -4.52 21.23
N ARG A 480 -9.83 -4.67 19.92
CA ARG A 480 -10.38 -5.72 19.05
C ARG A 480 -9.25 -6.44 18.31
N LEU A 481 -9.54 -7.55 17.65
CA LEU A 481 -8.55 -8.25 16.82
C LEU A 481 -8.13 -7.37 15.64
N GLY A 482 -6.91 -6.82 15.71
CA GLY A 482 -6.33 -5.89 14.72
C GLY A 482 -6.89 -4.48 14.77
N GLU A 483 -7.42 -4.06 15.92
CA GLU A 483 -7.77 -2.67 16.17
C GLU A 483 -7.56 -2.32 17.65
N PHE A 484 -7.13 -1.09 17.90
CA PHE A 484 -7.01 -0.50 19.22
C PHE A 484 -7.58 0.91 19.19
N THR A 485 -8.62 1.16 19.98
CA THR A 485 -9.25 2.48 20.07
C THR A 485 -9.13 3.00 21.50
N LEU A 486 -8.75 4.26 21.65
CA LEU A 486 -8.87 5.04 22.88
C LEU A 486 -9.97 6.07 22.69
N MET A 487 -10.79 6.26 23.73
CA MET A 487 -11.89 7.21 23.72
C MET A 487 -12.06 7.81 25.11
N LYS A 488 -12.36 9.11 25.17
CA LYS A 488 -12.80 9.72 26.43
C LYS A 488 -14.08 9.03 26.91
N CYS A 489 -14.14 8.67 28.19
CA CYS A 489 -15.34 8.10 28.79
C CYS A 489 -16.23 9.21 29.37
N MET A 490 -17.52 8.90 29.53
CA MET A 490 -18.48 9.80 30.19
C MET A 490 -18.70 9.41 31.66
N GLU A 491 -17.76 8.65 32.24
CA GLU A 491 -17.87 8.24 33.63
C GLU A 491 -17.59 9.42 34.55
N GLN A 492 -18.56 9.75 35.42
CA GLN A 492 -18.46 10.88 36.34
C GLN A 492 -17.27 10.78 37.31
N LEU A 493 -16.80 9.57 37.59
CA LEU A 493 -15.67 9.30 38.48
C LEU A 493 -14.32 9.26 37.76
N CYS A 494 -14.29 9.41 36.43
CA CYS A 494 -13.04 9.44 35.69
C CYS A 494 -12.40 10.83 35.79
N THR A 495 -11.36 10.95 36.62
CA THR A 495 -10.64 12.21 36.83
C THR A 495 -10.14 12.83 35.52
N PHE A 496 -9.54 12.02 34.64
CA PHE A 496 -9.02 12.53 33.37
C PHE A 496 -10.13 13.09 32.49
N CYS A 497 -11.20 12.34 32.23
CA CYS A 497 -12.27 12.81 31.34
C CYS A 497 -13.13 13.92 31.95
N HIS A 498 -13.10 14.08 33.28
CA HIS A 498 -13.72 15.21 33.95
C HIS A 498 -12.93 16.52 33.75
N GLU A 499 -11.60 16.46 33.82
CA GLU A 499 -10.71 17.61 33.56
C GLU A 499 -10.59 17.92 32.07
N HIS A 500 -10.71 16.89 31.23
CA HIS A 500 -10.56 16.94 29.79
C HIS A 500 -11.88 16.57 29.12
N LEU A 501 -12.82 17.51 29.12
CA LEU A 501 -14.16 17.30 28.57
C LEU A 501 -14.11 16.91 27.08
N VAL A 502 -15.10 16.15 26.64
CA VAL A 502 -15.31 15.84 25.23
C VAL A 502 -15.55 17.16 24.49
N ARG A 503 -14.71 17.45 23.48
CA ARG A 503 -14.78 18.71 22.72
C ARG A 503 -15.75 18.62 21.56
N ASN A 504 -15.77 17.49 20.86
CA ASN A 504 -16.63 17.26 19.70
C ASN A 504 -17.79 16.33 20.04
N THR A 505 -18.98 16.89 20.17
CA THR A 505 -20.15 16.14 20.64
C THR A 505 -20.82 15.33 19.54
N ASN A 506 -20.81 15.74 18.25
CA ASN A 506 -21.57 15.03 17.22
C ASN A 506 -21.07 13.60 16.98
N ALA A 507 -19.77 13.46 16.69
CA ALA A 507 -19.16 12.16 16.45
C ALA A 507 -19.17 11.29 17.71
N MET A 508 -18.92 11.91 18.86
CA MET A 508 -18.87 11.22 20.15
C MET A 508 -20.26 10.79 20.61
N GLU A 509 -21.31 11.58 20.48
CA GLU A 509 -22.71 11.17 20.76
C GLU A 509 -23.09 9.92 19.97
N GLU A 510 -22.60 9.81 18.73
CA GLU A 510 -22.83 8.63 17.90
C GLU A 510 -22.03 7.40 18.32
N ILE A 511 -21.03 7.48 19.19
CA ILE A 511 -20.22 6.28 19.55
C ILE A 511 -20.03 6.12 21.06
N LEU A 512 -20.37 7.11 21.86
CA LEU A 512 -20.36 7.03 23.31
C LEU A 512 -21.39 5.99 23.77
N GLY A 513 -21.00 5.16 24.73
CA GLY A 513 -21.82 4.05 25.23
C GLY A 513 -21.78 2.80 24.33
N ARG A 514 -21.82 2.93 23.00
CA ARG A 514 -21.78 1.78 22.07
C ARG A 514 -20.42 1.46 21.48
N GLY A 515 -19.45 2.37 21.48
CA GLY A 515 -18.18 2.18 20.76
C GLY A 515 -18.36 2.18 19.24
N MET A 516 -17.26 1.96 18.51
CA MET A 516 -17.27 1.99 17.05
C MET A 516 -18.03 0.79 16.46
N PRO A 517 -18.75 0.94 15.33
CA PRO A 517 -19.46 -0.17 14.73
C PRO A 517 -18.49 -1.30 14.32
N THR A 518 -18.96 -2.54 14.39
CA THR A 518 -18.19 -3.72 13.98
C THR A 518 -18.83 -4.34 12.74
N PRO A 519 -18.05 -4.93 11.81
CA PRO A 519 -18.62 -5.68 10.70
C PRO A 519 -19.52 -6.80 11.22
N THR A 520 -20.76 -6.80 10.76
CA THR A 520 -21.77 -7.81 11.10
C THR A 520 -22.43 -8.29 9.82
N VAL A 521 -22.62 -9.60 9.69
CA VAL A 521 -23.17 -10.20 8.47
C VAL A 521 -24.59 -9.68 8.25
N ASN A 522 -24.85 -9.21 7.03
CA ASN A 522 -26.17 -8.82 6.59
C ASN A 522 -26.94 -10.06 6.13
N SER A 523 -27.68 -10.65 7.07
CA SER A 523 -28.54 -11.82 6.83
C SER A 523 -29.70 -11.57 5.86
N LEU A 524 -30.01 -10.31 5.54
CA LEU A 524 -31.08 -9.95 4.60
C LEU A 524 -30.63 -10.07 3.15
N LEU A 525 -29.31 -10.06 2.88
CA LEU A 525 -28.78 -10.27 1.54
C LEU A 525 -28.71 -11.78 1.26
N GLN A 526 -29.58 -12.26 0.38
CA GLN A 526 -29.60 -13.65 -0.09
C GLN A 526 -28.47 -13.89 -1.12
N THR A 527 -27.23 -13.68 -0.70
CA THR A 527 -26.05 -13.79 -1.57
C THR A 527 -25.13 -14.92 -1.07
N PRO A 528 -24.49 -15.68 -1.98
CA PRO A 528 -23.52 -16.72 -1.60
C PRO A 528 -22.32 -16.18 -0.80
N SER A 529 -21.96 -14.92 -1.03
CA SER A 529 -20.93 -14.18 -0.30
C SER A 529 -21.49 -13.60 1.00
N ARG A 530 -20.79 -13.83 2.14
CA ARG A 530 -21.06 -13.16 3.42
C ARG A 530 -20.84 -11.65 3.27
N HIS A 531 -21.88 -10.91 2.90
CA HIS A 531 -21.83 -9.44 2.88
C HIS A 531 -22.07 -8.88 4.27
N PHE A 532 -21.28 -7.87 4.63
CA PHE A 532 -21.51 -7.10 5.85
C PHE A 532 -22.52 -5.97 5.57
N TYR A 533 -23.14 -5.47 6.63
CA TYR A 533 -23.82 -4.18 6.57
C TYR A 533 -22.86 -3.09 6.06
N THR A 534 -23.41 -2.02 5.49
CA THR A 534 -22.64 -0.80 5.26
C THR A 534 -22.37 -0.11 6.60
N PHE A 535 -21.41 0.82 6.65
CA PHE A 535 -21.19 1.62 7.86
C PHE A 535 -22.45 2.36 8.27
N ARG A 536 -23.17 2.96 7.31
CA ARG A 536 -24.43 3.68 7.57
C ARG A 536 -25.49 2.77 8.20
N GLU A 537 -25.74 1.61 7.60
CA GLU A 537 -26.66 0.61 8.16
C GLU A 537 -26.20 0.15 9.55
N ALA A 538 -24.90 -0.08 9.76
CA ALA A 538 -24.37 -0.51 11.05
C ALA A 538 -24.55 0.55 12.15
N MET A 539 -24.51 1.84 11.81
CA MET A 539 -24.73 2.94 12.75
C MET A 539 -26.20 3.08 13.19
N GLU A 540 -27.15 2.55 12.42
CA GLU A 540 -28.58 2.54 12.73
C GLU A 540 -28.98 1.33 13.59
N ARG A 541 -28.09 0.35 13.73
CA ARG A 541 -28.38 -0.90 14.44
C ARG A 541 -27.99 -0.83 15.93
N PRO A 542 -28.63 -1.66 16.78
CA PRO A 542 -28.19 -1.86 18.15
C PRO A 542 -26.74 -2.34 18.19
N PHE A 543 -26.02 -1.93 19.24
CA PHE A 543 -24.63 -2.33 19.48
C PHE A 543 -24.46 -3.84 19.35
N GLN A 544 -23.51 -4.24 18.51
CA GLN A 544 -23.10 -5.63 18.34
C GLN A 544 -21.78 -5.85 19.07
N PRO A 545 -21.61 -6.96 19.80
CA PRO A 545 -20.33 -7.24 20.45
C PRO A 545 -19.21 -7.36 19.42
N ALA A 546 -18.04 -6.84 19.78
CA ALA A 546 -16.88 -6.81 18.89
C ALA A 546 -16.46 -8.21 18.43
N ASP A 547 -16.10 -8.31 17.16
CA ASP A 547 -15.45 -9.47 16.54
C ASP A 547 -16.25 -10.79 16.52
N GLU A 548 -17.52 -10.79 16.94
CA GLU A 548 -18.33 -12.02 16.98
C GLU A 548 -18.49 -12.70 15.63
N ASP A 549 -18.47 -11.95 14.53
CA ASP A 549 -18.53 -12.47 13.16
C ASP A 549 -17.15 -12.77 12.54
N MET A 550 -16.06 -12.58 13.29
CA MET A 550 -14.71 -12.93 12.86
C MET A 550 -14.41 -14.41 13.18
N GLU A 551 -13.94 -15.18 12.20
CA GLU A 551 -13.69 -16.61 12.37
C GLU A 551 -12.51 -16.86 13.32
N LEU A 552 -11.46 -16.04 13.24
CA LEU A 552 -10.36 -16.10 14.21
C LEU A 552 -10.82 -15.85 15.65
N TYR A 553 -11.78 -14.95 15.89
CA TYR A 553 -12.30 -14.71 17.24
C TYR A 553 -13.02 -15.96 17.77
N LYS A 554 -13.90 -16.56 16.96
CA LYS A 554 -14.60 -17.81 17.27
C LYS A 554 -13.62 -18.95 17.55
N THR A 555 -12.61 -19.09 16.70
CA THR A 555 -11.60 -20.15 16.79
C THR A 555 -10.72 -19.99 18.04
N LEU A 556 -10.30 -18.77 18.37
CA LEU A 556 -9.50 -18.51 19.57
C LEU A 556 -10.28 -18.80 20.86
N ASN A 557 -11.58 -18.45 20.87
CA ASN A 557 -12.50 -18.67 21.99
C ASN A 557 -11.94 -18.19 23.35
N LEU A 558 -11.26 -17.04 23.35
CA LEU A 558 -10.67 -16.45 24.57
C LEU A 558 -11.62 -15.46 25.25
N GLY A 559 -12.55 -14.90 24.47
CA GLY A 559 -13.51 -13.89 24.87
C GLY A 559 -12.90 -12.50 25.09
N ARG A 560 -13.65 -11.69 25.83
CA ARG A 560 -13.26 -10.34 26.27
C ARG A 560 -13.08 -10.30 27.79
N CYS A 561 -12.40 -9.28 28.28
CA CYS A 561 -12.33 -8.99 29.71
C CYS A 561 -13.73 -8.67 30.27
N SER A 562 -14.01 -9.08 31.51
CA SER A 562 -15.27 -8.78 32.19
C SER A 562 -15.33 -7.38 32.78
N GLN A 563 -14.18 -6.72 32.93
CA GLN A 563 -14.05 -5.40 33.59
C GLN A 563 -13.75 -4.26 32.60
N CYS A 564 -13.36 -4.56 31.36
CA CYS A 564 -13.07 -3.55 30.34
C CYS A 564 -13.32 -4.09 28.93
N ARG A 565 -13.32 -3.20 27.92
CA ARG A 565 -13.57 -3.56 26.51
C ARG A 565 -12.31 -4.10 25.81
N TYR A 566 -11.71 -5.14 26.39
CA TYR A 566 -10.45 -5.72 25.93
C TYR A 566 -10.66 -7.13 25.39
N VAL A 567 -10.54 -7.33 24.07
CA VAL A 567 -10.53 -8.65 23.43
C VAL A 567 -9.15 -9.30 23.60
N PHE A 568 -9.14 -10.56 24.05
CA PHE A 568 -7.92 -11.31 24.27
C PHE A 568 -7.41 -11.98 23.00
N THR A 569 -6.10 -11.96 22.81
CA THR A 569 -5.44 -12.50 21.61
C THR A 569 -4.68 -13.79 21.86
N SER A 570 -4.38 -14.10 23.13
CA SER A 570 -3.77 -15.37 23.55
C SER A 570 -4.10 -15.69 25.02
N LYS A 571 -3.88 -16.94 25.44
CA LYS A 571 -3.98 -17.33 26.86
C LYS A 571 -2.95 -16.61 27.74
N LYS A 572 -1.79 -16.23 27.19
CA LYS A 572 -0.76 -15.43 27.89
C LYS A 572 -1.28 -14.01 28.12
N ASP A 573 -1.79 -13.38 27.06
CA ASP A 573 -2.39 -12.04 27.07
C ASP A 573 -3.53 -11.94 28.10
N LYS A 574 -4.47 -12.90 28.10
CA LYS A 574 -5.56 -12.99 29.09
C LYS A 574 -5.05 -13.02 30.53
N ARG A 575 -4.08 -13.89 30.82
CA ARG A 575 -3.50 -14.02 32.17
C ARG A 575 -2.78 -12.75 32.60
N GLN A 576 -1.97 -12.16 31.72
CA GLN A 576 -1.21 -10.95 32.01
C GLN A 576 -2.13 -9.74 32.24
N HIS A 577 -3.09 -9.52 31.34
CA HIS A 577 -4.04 -8.41 31.45
C HIS A 577 -4.81 -8.48 32.78
N VAL A 578 -5.41 -9.64 33.10
CA VAL A 578 -6.16 -9.81 34.35
C VAL A 578 -5.26 -9.65 35.56
N SER A 579 -4.10 -10.31 35.58
CA SER A 579 -3.19 -10.28 36.74
C SER A 579 -2.57 -8.92 37.02
N ILE A 580 -2.38 -8.07 36.00
CA ILE A 580 -1.68 -6.79 36.14
C ILE A 580 -2.67 -5.64 36.36
N LEU A 581 -3.82 -5.67 35.68
CA LEU A 581 -4.74 -4.54 35.64
C LEU A 581 -5.93 -4.70 36.59
N HIS A 582 -6.34 -5.95 36.87
CA HIS A 582 -7.56 -6.25 37.61
C HIS A 582 -7.34 -7.13 38.86
N GLY A 583 -6.11 -7.60 39.10
CA GLY A 583 -5.79 -8.63 40.08
C GLY A 583 -4.74 -8.26 41.09
#